data_AF-T1CAS7-F1
#
_entry.id   AF-T1CAS7-F1
#
_cell.length_a   1.000
_cell.length_b   1.000
_cell.length_c   1.000
_cell.angle_alpha   90.00
_cell.angle_beta   90.00
_cell.angle_gamma   90.00
#
_symmetry.space_group_name_H-M   'P 1'
#
loop_
_entity.id
_entity.type
_entity.pdbx_description
1 polymer ?
#
loop_
_entity_poly.entity_id
_entity_poly.type
_entity_poly.pdbx_seq_one_letter_code
_entity_poly.pdbx_strand_id
1 'polypeptide(L)'
;PNLLDEFLLPLRTWGMPYRLLLSTVAASEKAVRQRIAALGMAAEIHVFENRGRDVLPFLQLASRLLDEGESLILKLHTKRSLHRGDGETWRRDLLDKLVALDESECILQAFQAHLRWAWWCPTGTC
;
A
#
# COMPACT_ATOMS: atom_id res chain seq x y z
N PRO A 1 -17.87 -5.41 -2.77
CA PRO A 1 -16.61 -5.65 -2.03
C PRO A 1 -16.27 -4.46 -1.12
N ASN A 2 -15.74 -4.71 0.07
CA ASN A 2 -15.18 -3.64 0.90
C ASN A 2 -13.86 -3.19 0.27
N LEU A 3 -13.65 -1.88 0.13
CA LEU A 3 -12.44 -1.34 -0.49
C LEU A 3 -11.16 -1.82 0.21
N LEU A 4 -11.19 -2.07 1.52
CA LEU A 4 -10.06 -2.65 2.24
C LEU A 4 -9.70 -4.06 1.72
N ASP A 5 -10.71 -4.89 1.45
CA ASP A 5 -10.50 -6.28 1.01
C ASP A 5 -9.88 -6.36 -0.38
N GLU A 6 -10.17 -5.38 -1.24
CA GLU A 6 -9.59 -5.28 -2.57
C GLU A 6 -8.06 -5.10 -2.53
N PHE A 7 -7.52 -4.51 -1.45
CA PHE A 7 -6.08 -4.43 -1.24
C PHE A 7 -5.53 -5.63 -0.47
N LEU A 8 -6.24 -6.09 0.57
CA LEU A 8 -5.72 -7.15 1.43
C LEU A 8 -5.71 -8.53 0.77
N LEU A 9 -6.71 -8.85 -0.07
CA LEU A 9 -6.82 -10.18 -0.67
C LEU A 9 -5.64 -10.49 -1.63
N PRO A 10 -5.25 -9.59 -2.56
CA PRO A 10 -4.06 -9.81 -3.39
C PRO A 10 -2.78 -9.96 -2.55
N LEU A 11 -2.62 -9.15 -1.50
CA LEU A 11 -1.43 -9.20 -0.64
C LEU A 11 -1.27 -10.56 0.08
N ARG A 12 -2.35 -11.32 0.30
CA ARG A 12 -2.25 -12.67 0.88
C ARG A 12 -1.56 -13.67 -0.02
N THR A 13 -1.63 -13.46 -1.34
CA THR A 13 -0.99 -14.31 -2.34
C THR A 13 0.34 -13.74 -2.82
N TRP A 14 0.75 -12.59 -2.29
CA TRP A 14 2.03 -11.99 -2.65
C TRP A 14 3.17 -12.83 -2.07
N GLY A 15 4.07 -13.31 -2.93
CA GLY A 15 5.12 -14.26 -2.55
C GLY A 15 6.38 -13.65 -1.96
N MET A 16 6.40 -12.32 -1.75
CA MET A 16 7.52 -11.64 -1.10
C MET A 16 7.24 -11.43 0.39
N PRO A 17 8.25 -11.52 1.27
CA PRO A 17 8.07 -11.11 2.65
C PRO A 17 7.83 -9.60 2.73
N TYR A 18 6.79 -9.19 3.44
CA TYR A 18 6.48 -7.77 3.66
C TYR A 18 5.99 -7.54 5.08
N ARG A 19 6.18 -6.31 5.55
CA ARG A 19 5.53 -5.79 6.77
C ARG A 19 4.35 -4.91 6.36
N LEU A 20 3.17 -5.24 6.84
CA LEU A 20 1.95 -4.50 6.52
C LEU A 20 1.71 -3.38 7.54
N LEU A 21 1.73 -2.13 7.07
CA LEU A 21 1.34 -0.96 7.86
C LEU A 21 0.04 -0.39 7.29
N LEU A 22 -0.94 -0.15 8.17
CA LEU A 22 -2.23 0.41 7.81
C LEU A 22 -2.49 1.67 8.61
N SER A 23 -2.64 2.79 7.91
CA SER A 23 -3.17 4.02 8.50
C SER A 23 -4.68 4.07 8.36
N THR A 24 -5.38 4.47 9.41
CA THR A 24 -6.84 4.63 9.42
C THR A 24 -7.26 5.79 10.31
N VAL A 25 -8.54 6.18 10.25
CA VAL A 25 -9.16 7.09 11.21
C VAL A 25 -9.77 6.34 12.38
N ALA A 26 -9.93 7.01 13.53
CA ALA A 26 -10.43 6.41 14.77
C ALA A 26 -11.79 5.72 14.59
N ALA A 27 -12.69 6.33 13.82
CA ALA A 27 -14.01 5.76 13.53
C ALA A 27 -13.96 4.38 12.84
N SER A 28 -12.88 4.09 12.10
CA SER A 28 -12.72 2.87 11.31
C SER A 28 -11.77 1.86 11.97
N GLU A 29 -11.05 2.22 13.04
CA GLU A 29 -10.01 1.39 13.65
C GLU A 29 -10.54 -0.01 14.02
N LYS A 30 -11.67 -0.08 14.73
CA LYS A 30 -12.26 -1.34 15.17
C LYS A 30 -12.59 -2.26 13.98
N ALA A 31 -13.16 -1.70 12.92
CA ALA A 31 -13.53 -2.46 11.72
C ALA A 31 -12.28 -2.97 10.99
N VAL A 32 -11.23 -2.15 10.86
CA VAL A 32 -9.96 -2.55 10.25
C VAL A 32 -9.31 -3.68 11.05
N ARG A 33 -9.21 -3.55 12.38
CA ARG A 33 -8.64 -4.59 13.26
C ARG A 33 -9.38 -5.91 13.13
N GLN A 34 -10.71 -5.88 13.17
CA GLN A 34 -11.55 -7.06 13.00
C GLN A 34 -11.32 -7.72 11.64
N ARG A 35 -11.20 -6.91 10.57
CA ARG A 35 -11.01 -7.45 9.23
C ARG A 35 -9.64 -8.09 9.04
N ILE A 36 -8.59 -7.47 9.56
CA ILE A 36 -7.22 -8.03 9.54
C ILE A 36 -7.16 -9.36 10.29
N ALA A 37 -7.77 -9.43 11.48
CA ALA A 37 -7.86 -10.67 12.25
C ALA A 37 -8.65 -11.76 11.49
N ALA A 38 -9.77 -11.39 10.86
CA ALA A 38 -10.58 -12.33 10.07
C ALA A 38 -9.85 -12.90 8.84
N LEU A 39 -8.87 -12.17 8.30
CA LEU A 39 -8.03 -12.61 7.19
C LEU A 39 -6.76 -13.35 7.64
N GLY A 40 -6.53 -13.45 8.96
CA GLY A 40 -5.33 -14.08 9.53
C GLY A 40 -4.04 -13.34 9.20
N MET A 41 -4.11 -12.04 8.94
CA MET A 41 -2.96 -11.21 8.58
C MET A 41 -2.39 -10.50 9.81
N ALA A 42 -1.08 -10.27 9.83
CA ALA A 42 -0.44 -9.38 10.78
C ALA A 42 -0.29 -7.99 10.15
N ALA A 43 -0.74 -6.95 10.84
CA ALA A 43 -0.59 -5.56 10.40
C ALA A 43 -0.38 -4.62 11.58
N GLU A 44 0.50 -3.64 11.42
CA GLU A 44 0.64 -2.52 12.34
C GLU A 44 -0.38 -1.43 11.97
N ILE A 45 -1.31 -1.16 12.87
CA ILE A 45 -2.42 -0.23 12.62
C ILE A 45 -2.17 1.08 13.35
N HIS A 46 -2.05 2.16 12.59
CA HIS A 46 -1.84 3.51 13.09
C HIS A 46 -3.09 4.36 12.86
N VAL A 47 -3.55 5.03 13.92
CA VAL A 47 -4.72 5.90 13.86
C VAL A 47 -4.27 7.35 13.73
N PHE A 48 -4.76 8.03 12.70
CA PHE A 48 -4.48 9.45 12.46
C PHE A 48 -5.77 10.25 12.39
N GLU A 49 -5.71 11.52 12.79
CA GLU A 49 -6.80 12.45 12.57
C GLU A 49 -6.89 12.83 11.09
N ASN A 50 -8.12 12.93 10.58
CA ASN A 50 -8.37 13.36 9.20
C ASN A 50 -8.23 14.89 9.07
N ARG A 51 -7.00 15.39 9.02
CA ARG A 51 -6.67 16.84 8.96
C ARG A 51 -6.34 17.32 7.53
N GLY A 52 -7.14 16.99 6.53
CA GLY A 52 -6.97 17.53 5.17
C GLY A 52 -5.81 16.91 4.39
N ARG A 53 -4.91 17.71 3.78
CA ARG A 53 -3.86 17.23 2.83
C ARG A 53 -3.03 16.08 3.43
N ASP A 54 -3.31 14.88 2.95
CA ASP A 54 -3.01 13.60 3.61
C ASP A 54 -1.61 13.04 3.27
N VAL A 55 -0.60 13.88 3.42
CA VAL A 55 0.82 13.50 3.21
C VAL A 55 1.55 13.32 4.54
N LEU A 56 1.17 14.04 5.58
CA LEU A 56 1.91 14.08 6.85
C LEU A 56 1.95 12.72 7.58
N PRO A 57 0.83 11.98 7.74
CA PRO A 57 0.88 10.66 8.38
C PRO A 57 1.85 9.70 7.69
N PHE A 58 1.92 9.79 6.37
CA PHE A 58 2.84 8.98 5.59
C PHE A 58 4.29 9.37 5.80
N LEU A 59 4.61 10.67 5.79
CA LEU A 59 5.98 11.11 6.02
C LEU A 59 6.47 10.71 7.42
N GLN A 60 5.60 10.75 8.43
CA GLN A 60 5.92 10.27 9.77
C GLN A 60 6.23 8.77 9.79
N LEU A 61 5.37 7.96 9.16
CA LEU A 61 5.61 6.52 9.06
C LEU A 61 6.85 6.19 8.22
N ALA A 62 7.04 6.88 7.10
CA ALA A 62 8.16 6.67 6.22
C ALA A 62 9.49 7.05 6.88
N SER A 63 9.54 8.18 7.60
CA SER A 63 10.72 8.56 8.39
C SER A 63 11.08 7.49 9.41
N ARG A 64 10.09 6.99 10.15
CA ARG A 64 10.32 5.91 11.13
C ARG A 64 10.83 4.64 10.45
N LEU A 65 10.23 4.22 9.34
CA LEU A 65 10.63 3.01 8.63
C LEU A 65 12.06 3.15 8.06
N LEU A 66 12.43 4.34 7.59
CA LEU A 66 13.81 4.64 7.18
C LEU A 66 14.78 4.54 8.36
N ASP A 67 14.41 5.08 9.53
CA ASP A 67 15.22 4.99 10.75
C ASP A 67 15.34 3.52 11.25
N GLU A 68 14.32 2.69 10.98
CA GLU A 68 14.31 1.25 11.25
C GLU A 68 15.10 0.42 10.21
N GLY A 69 15.61 1.06 9.14
CA GLY A 69 16.45 0.43 8.11
C GLY A 69 15.68 -0.17 6.92
N GLU A 70 14.39 0.14 6.78
CA GLU A 70 13.59 -0.30 5.63
C GLU A 70 14.05 0.39 4.35
N SER A 71 14.38 -0.39 3.32
CA SER A 71 14.95 0.12 2.07
C SER A 71 13.90 0.45 1.00
N LEU A 72 12.68 -0.06 1.16
CA LEU A 72 11.57 0.15 0.23
C LEU A 72 10.25 0.31 0.99
N ILE A 73 9.46 1.31 0.59
CA ILE A 73 8.14 1.56 1.16
C ILE A 73 7.13 1.69 0.01
N LEU A 74 6.20 0.74 -0.08
CA LEU A 74 5.06 0.82 -0.98
C LEU A 74 3.87 1.48 -0.27
N LYS A 75 3.39 2.59 -0.81
CA LYS A 75 2.24 3.31 -0.26
C LYS A 75 1.01 3.13 -1.16
N LEU A 76 -0.03 2.52 -0.61
CA LEU A 76 -1.32 2.34 -1.28
C LEU A 76 -2.40 3.14 -0.57
N HIS A 77 -3.14 3.97 -1.31
CA HIS A 77 -4.21 4.79 -0.77
C HIS A 77 -5.58 4.30 -1.23
N THR A 78 -6.51 4.17 -0.29
CA THR A 78 -7.91 3.77 -0.53
C THR A 78 -8.82 4.96 -0.89
N LYS A 79 -8.28 6.09 -1.35
CA LYS A 79 -9.12 7.26 -1.68
C LYS A 79 -9.87 7.01 -3.00
N ARG A 80 -11.19 6.79 -2.93
CA ARG A 80 -12.05 6.81 -4.11
C ARG A 80 -11.99 8.20 -4.75
N SER A 81 -11.41 8.30 -5.93
CA SER A 81 -11.53 9.49 -6.76
C SER A 81 -12.94 9.52 -7.37
N LEU A 82 -13.84 10.31 -6.77
CA LEU A 82 -15.23 10.51 -7.25
C LEU A 82 -15.34 11.08 -8.68
N HIS A 83 -14.21 11.45 -9.31
CA HIS A 83 -14.16 12.23 -10.55
C HIS A 83 -13.79 11.37 -11.79
N ARG A 84 -13.67 10.05 -11.64
CA ARG A 84 -13.31 9.13 -12.72
C ARG A 84 -14.18 7.88 -12.69
N GLY A 85 -14.97 7.67 -13.74
CA GLY A 85 -15.85 6.49 -13.87
C GLY A 85 -15.11 5.15 -13.97
N ASP A 86 -13.81 5.19 -14.26
CA ASP A 86 -12.89 4.05 -14.44
C ASP A 86 -11.94 3.83 -13.25
N GLY A 87 -12.06 4.59 -12.16
CA GLY A 87 -11.14 4.54 -11.01
C GLY A 87 -11.14 3.22 -10.22
N GLU A 88 -12.12 2.35 -10.47
CA GLU A 88 -12.14 0.96 -9.97
C GLU A 88 -11.25 0.05 -10.79
N THR A 89 -11.44 0.04 -12.11
CA THR A 89 -10.66 -0.78 -13.05
C THR A 89 -9.19 -0.43 -12.98
N TRP A 90 -8.85 0.87 -12.97
CA TRP A 90 -7.46 1.32 -12.89
C TRP A 90 -6.77 0.90 -11.59
N ARG A 91 -7.49 0.92 -10.46
CA ARG A 91 -6.93 0.51 -9.16
C ARG A 91 -6.70 -1.00 -9.08
N ARG A 92 -7.62 -1.80 -9.62
CA ARG A 92 -7.43 -3.26 -9.69
C ARG A 92 -6.27 -3.62 -10.61
N ASP A 93 -6.20 -3.02 -11.79
CA ASP A 93 -5.09 -3.21 -12.73
C ASP A 93 -3.73 -2.85 -12.10
N LEU A 94 -3.66 -1.74 -11.36
CA LEU A 94 -2.45 -1.35 -10.62
C LEU A 94 -2.07 -2.37 -9.53
N LEU A 95 -3.04 -2.87 -8.77
CA LEU A 95 -2.80 -3.86 -7.71
C LEU A 95 -2.38 -5.21 -8.27
N ASP A 96 -3.04 -5.67 -9.33
CA ASP A 96 -2.74 -6.95 -9.97
C ASP A 96 -1.30 -6.95 -10.52
N LYS A 97 -0.88 -5.83 -11.13
CA LYS A 97 0.49 -5.61 -11.60
C LYS A 97 1.52 -5.58 -10.47
N LEU A 98 1.23 -4.84 -9.39
CA LEU A 98 2.14 -4.76 -8.24
C LEU A 98 2.33 -6.09 -7.50
N VAL A 99 1.34 -6.97 -7.52
CA VAL A 99 1.32 -8.24 -6.78
C VAL A 99 1.73 -9.43 -7.65
N ALA A 100 1.73 -9.28 -8.98
CA ALA A 100 2.30 -10.26 -9.89
C ALA A 100 3.79 -10.48 -9.58
N LEU A 101 4.17 -11.73 -9.27
CA LEU A 101 5.50 -12.08 -8.76
C LEU A 101 6.62 -11.54 -9.66
N ASP A 102 6.53 -11.80 -10.97
CA ASP A 102 7.53 -11.39 -11.95
C ASP A 102 7.70 -9.86 -12.02
N GLU A 103 6.60 -9.11 -11.89
CA GLU A 103 6.63 -7.66 -11.89
C GLU A 103 7.17 -7.12 -10.56
N SER A 104 6.80 -7.72 -9.43
CA SER A 104 7.24 -7.27 -8.11
C SER A 104 8.75 -7.44 -7.88
N GLU A 105 9.34 -8.54 -8.37
CA GLU A 105 10.78 -8.75 -8.36
C GLU A 105 11.51 -7.78 -9.30
N CYS A 106 10.96 -7.56 -10.50
CA CYS A 106 11.52 -6.61 -11.46
C CYS A 106 11.50 -5.17 -10.91
N ILE A 107 10.40 -4.74 -10.29
CA ILE A 107 10.27 -3.44 -9.63
C ILE A 107 11.31 -3.33 -8.51
N LEU A 108 11.44 -4.35 -7.66
CA LEU A 108 12.44 -4.34 -6.57
C LEU A 108 13.86 -4.21 -7.12
N GLN A 109 14.22 -5.00 -8.14
CA GLN A 109 15.53 -4.95 -8.79
C GLN A 109 15.81 -3.57 -9.41
N ALA A 110 14.83 -2.99 -10.11
CA ALA A 110 14.94 -1.66 -10.69
C ALA A 110 15.15 -0.57 -9.62
N PHE A 111 14.44 -0.66 -8.48
CA PHE A 111 14.64 0.25 -7.35
C PHE A 111 16.03 0.10 -6.71
N GLN A 112 16.49 -1.13 -6.51
CA GLN A 112 17.81 -1.40 -5.92
C GLN A 112 18.97 -0.94 -6.83
N ALA A 113 18.81 -1.08 -8.16
CA ALA A 113 19.79 -0.61 -9.14
C ALA A 113 19.93 0.92 -9.19
N HIS A 114 18.93 1.67 -8.68
CA HIS A 114 18.86 3.13 -8.76
C HIS A 114 18.65 3.80 -7.39
N LEU A 115 19.45 3.40 -6.38
CA LEU A 115 19.51 3.96 -5.02
C LEU A 115 19.97 5.44 -4.91
N ARG A 116 19.61 6.30 -5.87
CA ARG A 116 19.83 7.77 -5.82
C ARG A 116 18.59 8.59 -6.17
N TRP A 117 17.40 8.11 -5.78
CA TRP A 117 16.05 8.71 -5.95
C TRP A 117 15.25 8.15 -7.14
N ALA A 118 14.50 7.07 -6.90
CA ALA A 118 13.51 6.58 -7.86
C ALA A 118 12.09 6.87 -7.35
N TRP A 119 11.31 7.62 -8.15
CA TRP A 119 9.85 7.60 -8.11
C TRP A 119 9.41 6.63 -9.21
N TRP A 120 8.71 5.55 -8.86
CA TRP A 120 8.14 4.63 -9.85
C TRP A 120 6.72 5.06 -10.20
N CYS A 121 6.50 5.30 -11.49
CA CYS A 121 5.17 5.46 -12.08
C CYS A 121 5.00 4.30 -13.07
N PRO A 122 4.00 3.41 -12.90
CA PRO A 122 3.77 2.33 -13.84
C PRO A 122 3.16 2.90 -15.12
N THR A 123 4.01 3.38 -16.03
CA THR A 123 3.68 3.48 -17.45
C THR A 123 4.16 2.18 -18.08
N GLY A 124 3.21 1.42 -18.62
CA GLY A 124 3.41 0.04 -19.04
C GLY A 124 4.58 -0.19 -20.01
N THR A 125 4.91 -1.49 -20.08
CA THR A 125 5.94 -2.19 -20.87
C THR A 125 7.40 -2.04 -20.40
N CYS A 126 7.96 -3.21 -20.05
CA CYS A 126 9.38 -3.49 -19.93
C CYS A 126 10.15 -3.18 -21.22
#